data_AF-A0A0Q4XAG1-F1
#
_entry.id   AF-A0A0Q4XAG1-F1
#
_cell.length_a   1.000
_cell.length_b   1.000
_cell.length_c   1.000
_cell.angle_alpha   90.00
_cell.angle_beta   90.00
_cell.angle_gamma   90.00
#
_symmetry.space_group_name_H-M   'P 1'
#
loop_
_entity.id
_entity.type
_entity.pdbx_description
1 polymer ?
#
loop_
_entity_poly.entity_id
_entity_poly.type
_entity_poly.pdbx_seq_one_letter_code
_entity_poly.pdbx_strand_id
1 'polypeptide(L)'
;MAGNDFLRGVGASDTLIGGDGNDKLAVTNAPALVDGVDGQDRLLLLGADTFTFTDTSFKSIETIYVRGALSLDLSGVTAGTTVNLQNAKDTFATVSGTKGNDVIRAGVGDTVIDGGTGNDKLYAARGADTFIFEMNFGKDNVYGFAKGFDHFDVSAFVSSFEDINLTMLNRGGGHSCHVR
;
A
#
# COMPACT_ATOMS: atom_id res chain seq x y z
N MET A 1 3.46 28.28 -2.89
CA MET A 1 2.89 28.72 -4.18
C MET A 1 1.42 28.36 -4.11
N ALA A 2 0.52 29.09 -4.76
CA ALA A 2 -0.92 28.77 -4.71
C ALA A 2 -1.39 28.35 -6.11
N GLY A 3 -2.12 27.26 -6.22
CA GLY A 3 -2.57 26.70 -7.49
C GLY A 3 -2.57 25.17 -7.48
N ASN A 4 -3.11 24.57 -8.55
CA ASN A 4 -2.97 23.13 -8.77
C ASN A 4 -1.82 22.91 -9.75
N ASP A 5 -0.66 22.58 -9.23
CA ASP A 5 0.60 22.52 -9.95
C ASP A 5 1.00 21.08 -10.30
N PHE A 6 1.87 20.96 -11.29
CA PHE A 6 2.51 19.70 -11.64
C PHE A 6 4.02 19.83 -11.45
N LEU A 7 4.55 19.15 -10.43
CA LEU A 7 5.97 19.14 -10.12
C LEU A 7 6.55 17.79 -10.49
N ARG A 8 7.72 17.80 -11.13
CA ARG A 8 8.43 16.57 -11.50
C ARG A 8 9.88 16.65 -11.06
N GLY A 9 10.27 15.72 -10.20
CA GLY A 9 11.66 15.48 -9.84
C GLY A 9 12.42 14.92 -11.04
N VAL A 10 13.63 15.44 -11.28
CA VAL A 10 14.51 15.00 -12.36
C VAL A 10 15.90 14.73 -11.81
N GLY A 11 16.33 13.47 -11.88
CA GLY A 11 17.68 13.08 -11.48
C GLY A 11 17.74 12.46 -10.08
N ALA A 12 18.61 13.00 -9.21
CA ALA A 12 18.91 12.46 -7.88
C ALA A 12 17.79 12.73 -6.86
N SER A 13 18.08 12.65 -5.56
CA SER A 13 17.11 12.90 -4.49
C SER A 13 16.62 14.35 -4.49
N ASP A 14 15.43 14.56 -5.07
CA ASP A 14 14.81 15.87 -5.22
C ASP A 14 14.05 16.33 -3.97
N THR A 15 13.86 17.64 -3.82
CA THR A 15 12.90 18.23 -2.86
C THR A 15 11.74 18.83 -3.66
N LEU A 16 10.54 18.29 -3.49
CA LEU A 16 9.32 18.75 -4.14
C LEU A 16 8.36 19.28 -3.08
N ILE A 17 7.94 20.53 -3.22
CA ILE A 17 6.98 21.19 -2.33
C ILE A 17 5.87 21.76 -3.22
N GLY A 18 4.65 21.22 -3.11
CA GLY A 18 3.49 21.60 -3.91
C GLY A 18 3.01 23.03 -3.59
N GLY A 19 2.61 23.24 -2.34
CA GLY A 19 2.09 24.53 -1.88
C GLY A 19 0.59 24.45 -1.59
N ASP A 20 -0.13 25.55 -1.74
CA ASP A 20 -1.57 25.56 -1.52
C ASP A 20 -2.26 25.11 -2.82
N GLY A 21 -3.12 24.10 -2.74
CA GLY A 21 -3.90 23.58 -3.85
C GLY A 21 -3.75 22.07 -4.01
N ASN A 22 -4.38 21.50 -5.04
CA ASN A 22 -4.33 20.06 -5.30
C ASN A 22 -3.25 19.77 -6.34
N ASP A 23 -2.07 19.43 -5.85
CA ASP A 23 -0.88 19.27 -6.65
C ASP A 23 -0.66 17.83 -7.11
N LYS A 24 0.14 17.72 -8.18
CA LYS A 24 0.61 16.45 -8.71
C LYS A 24 2.12 16.44 -8.71
N LEU A 25 2.70 15.64 -7.83
CA LEU A 25 4.14 15.50 -7.66
C LEU A 25 4.56 14.17 -8.30
N ALA A 26 5.60 14.17 -9.14
CA ALA A 26 6.09 12.98 -9.81
C ALA A 26 7.57 12.79 -9.54
N VAL A 27 7.97 11.61 -9.08
CA VAL A 27 9.36 11.28 -8.76
C VAL A 27 9.81 10.04 -9.52
N THR A 28 11.05 10.04 -10.01
CA THR A 28 11.64 8.89 -10.71
C THR A 28 12.58 8.06 -9.85
N ASN A 29 12.97 8.57 -8.67
CA ASN A 29 13.89 7.98 -7.70
C ASN A 29 13.47 8.42 -6.29
N ALA A 30 13.98 7.77 -5.25
CA ALA A 30 13.70 8.15 -3.86
C ALA A 30 14.06 9.63 -3.59
N PRO A 31 13.07 10.49 -3.33
CA PRO A 31 13.28 11.92 -3.14
C PRO A 31 13.86 12.21 -1.76
N ALA A 32 14.50 13.38 -1.62
CA ALA A 32 14.91 13.89 -0.31
C ALA A 32 13.68 14.34 0.51
N LEU A 33 12.70 14.96 -0.16
CA LEU A 33 11.44 15.38 0.43
C LEU A 33 10.36 15.49 -0.66
N VAL A 34 9.17 15.00 -0.34
CA VAL A 34 7.92 15.30 -1.06
C VAL A 34 6.93 15.82 -0.03
N ASP A 35 6.47 17.05 -0.24
CA ASP A 35 5.47 17.71 0.60
C ASP A 35 4.38 18.31 -0.29
N GLY A 36 3.14 17.86 -0.14
CA GLY A 36 2.00 18.47 -0.82
C GLY A 36 1.65 19.84 -0.25
N VAL A 37 1.82 20.01 1.07
CA VAL A 37 1.33 21.14 1.87
C VAL A 37 -0.20 21.14 2.00
N ASP A 38 -0.91 22.15 1.50
CA ASP A 38 -2.33 22.36 1.78
C ASP A 38 -3.16 21.94 0.58
N GLY A 39 -3.91 20.84 0.68
CA GLY A 39 -4.80 20.43 -0.40
C GLY A 39 -5.05 18.93 -0.43
N GLN A 40 -5.35 18.42 -1.62
CA GLN A 40 -5.43 16.99 -1.93
C GLN A 40 -4.39 16.67 -2.99
N ASP A 41 -3.25 16.21 -2.52
CA ASP A 41 -2.05 16.06 -3.30
C ASP A 41 -1.83 14.62 -3.73
N ARG A 42 -1.22 14.48 -4.91
CA ARG A 42 -1.02 13.20 -5.56
C ARG A 42 0.43 12.98 -5.89
N LEU A 43 0.99 11.88 -5.40
CA LEU A 43 2.34 11.45 -5.73
C LEU A 43 2.33 10.35 -6.79
N LEU A 44 3.08 10.54 -7.86
CA LEU A 44 3.33 9.53 -8.90
C LEU A 44 4.75 8.99 -8.73
N LEU A 45 4.85 7.71 -8.43
CA LEU A 45 6.12 7.00 -8.38
C LEU A 45 6.39 6.37 -9.74
N LEU A 46 7.49 6.78 -10.37
CA LEU A 46 7.91 6.35 -11.70
C LEU A 46 9.30 5.69 -11.59
N GLY A 47 9.56 4.62 -12.33
CA GLY A 47 10.92 4.28 -12.79
C GLY A 47 11.98 3.75 -11.80
N ALA A 48 11.78 3.76 -10.48
CA ALA A 48 12.70 3.10 -9.54
C ALA A 48 12.19 1.72 -9.09
N ASP A 49 13.11 0.79 -8.84
CA ASP A 49 12.77 -0.56 -8.35
C ASP A 49 12.14 -0.52 -6.96
N THR A 50 12.61 0.38 -6.08
CA THR A 50 12.10 0.51 -4.71
C THR A 50 12.02 1.97 -4.27
N PHE A 51 10.92 2.35 -3.63
CA PHE A 51 10.76 3.61 -2.94
C PHE A 51 10.56 3.36 -1.44
N THR A 52 11.33 4.06 -0.61
CA THR A 52 11.17 4.03 0.85
C THR A 52 10.95 5.45 1.35
N PHE A 53 9.90 5.63 2.16
CA PHE A 53 9.56 6.91 2.74
C PHE A 53 9.51 6.86 4.27
N THR A 54 9.77 8.01 4.87
CA THR A 54 9.59 8.23 6.31
C THR A 54 8.88 9.57 6.53
N ASP A 55 8.45 9.86 7.76
CA ASP A 55 7.88 11.18 8.12
C ASP A 55 8.82 12.38 7.80
N THR A 56 10.10 12.13 7.53
CA THR A 56 11.05 13.16 7.10
C THR A 56 11.03 13.43 5.61
N SER A 57 10.71 12.43 4.78
CA SER A 57 10.75 12.51 3.31
C SER A 57 9.37 12.52 2.66
N PHE A 58 8.30 12.25 3.40
CA PHE A 58 6.92 12.20 2.90
C PHE A 58 5.98 12.97 3.82
N LYS A 59 5.32 14.00 3.28
CA LYS A 59 4.42 14.88 4.02
C LYS A 59 3.23 15.29 3.18
N SER A 60 2.05 15.35 3.81
CA SER A 60 0.85 15.96 3.21
C SER A 60 0.52 15.42 1.82
N ILE A 61 0.55 14.08 1.64
CA ILE A 61 0.16 13.43 0.39
C ILE A 61 -0.98 12.45 0.68
N GLU A 62 -2.14 12.71 0.09
CA GLU A 62 -3.35 11.92 0.32
C GLU A 62 -3.41 10.69 -0.57
N THR A 63 -2.77 10.72 -1.74
CA THR A 63 -2.82 9.60 -2.69
C THR A 63 -1.51 9.37 -3.44
N ILE A 64 -1.07 8.11 -3.46
CA ILE A 64 0.09 7.63 -4.19
C ILE A 64 -0.37 6.75 -5.36
N TYR A 65 0.24 6.96 -6.53
CA TYR A 65 0.11 6.12 -7.71
C TYR A 65 1.45 5.48 -8.03
N VAL A 66 1.51 4.15 -7.95
CA VAL A 66 2.72 3.38 -8.21
C VAL A 66 2.70 2.90 -9.66
N ARG A 67 3.56 3.46 -10.52
CA ARG A 67 3.62 3.13 -11.95
C ARG A 67 5.00 2.58 -12.30
N GLY A 68 5.11 1.26 -12.28
CA GLY A 68 6.33 0.55 -12.66
C GLY A 68 7.40 0.46 -11.56
N ALA A 69 7.07 0.84 -10.32
CA ALA A 69 7.92 0.49 -9.18
C ALA A 69 7.59 -0.93 -8.72
N LEU A 70 8.64 -1.68 -8.35
CA LEU A 70 8.52 -3.06 -7.89
C LEU A 70 8.25 -3.12 -6.38
N SER A 71 8.66 -2.10 -5.62
CA SER A 71 8.46 -2.05 -4.18
C SER A 71 8.20 -0.63 -3.66
N LEU A 72 7.24 -0.50 -2.74
CA LEU A 72 6.95 0.72 -1.99
C LEU A 72 6.94 0.38 -0.50
N ASP A 73 7.76 1.07 0.27
CA ASP A 73 7.83 0.94 1.72
C ASP A 73 7.48 2.28 2.39
N LEU A 74 6.32 2.30 3.07
CA LEU A 74 5.84 3.43 3.87
C LEU A 74 5.87 3.13 5.37
N SER A 75 6.51 2.05 5.82
CA SER A 75 6.51 1.63 7.24
C SER A 75 7.12 2.68 8.18
N GLY A 76 7.92 3.61 7.64
CA GLY A 76 8.48 4.77 8.34
C GLY A 76 7.56 6.00 8.41
N VAL A 77 6.37 5.96 7.81
CA VAL A 77 5.39 7.05 7.75
C VAL A 77 4.28 6.81 8.77
N THR A 78 3.91 7.84 9.53
CA THR A 78 2.90 7.74 10.59
C THR A 78 1.48 8.04 10.11
N ALA A 79 1.34 8.97 9.16
CA ALA A 79 0.04 9.37 8.65
C ALA A 79 -0.47 8.39 7.58
N GLY A 80 -1.72 7.95 7.73
CA GLY A 80 -2.40 7.08 6.75
C GLY A 80 -2.59 7.77 5.40
N THR A 81 -2.55 7.00 4.32
CA THR A 81 -2.66 7.46 2.94
C THR A 81 -3.42 6.47 2.06
N THR A 82 -3.66 6.86 0.81
CA THR A 82 -4.21 5.95 -0.21
C THR A 82 -3.12 5.55 -1.20
N VAL A 83 -2.90 4.25 -1.38
CA VAL A 83 -1.95 3.72 -2.36
C VAL A 83 -2.71 3.00 -3.48
N ASN A 84 -2.46 3.40 -4.72
CA ASN A 84 -3.00 2.75 -5.91
C ASN A 84 -1.84 2.20 -6.76
N LEU A 85 -1.70 0.88 -6.77
CA LEU A 85 -0.74 0.22 -7.65
C LEU A 85 -1.33 0.11 -9.07
N GLN A 86 -0.53 0.44 -10.08
CA GLN A 86 -0.93 0.43 -11.49
C GLN A 86 -0.02 -0.50 -12.30
N ASN A 87 0.24 -1.67 -11.73
CA ASN A 87 1.10 -2.69 -12.30
C ASN A 87 0.42 -3.44 -13.46
N ALA A 88 1.24 -4.06 -14.30
CA ALA A 88 0.80 -4.81 -15.47
C ALA A 88 0.69 -6.31 -15.16
N LYS A 89 -0.03 -7.04 -16.02
CA LYS A 89 -0.09 -8.51 -15.93
C LYS A 89 1.31 -9.12 -15.96
N ASP A 90 1.50 -10.21 -15.22
CA ASP A 90 2.75 -10.96 -15.12
C ASP A 90 3.91 -10.13 -14.52
N THR A 91 3.57 -9.15 -13.68
CA THR A 91 4.53 -8.43 -12.83
C THR A 91 4.33 -8.82 -11.37
N PHE A 92 5.35 -8.55 -10.57
CA PHE A 92 5.31 -8.73 -9.12
C PHE A 92 5.59 -7.39 -8.44
N ALA A 93 4.86 -7.09 -7.37
CA ALA A 93 5.14 -5.91 -6.56
C ALA A 93 4.99 -6.15 -5.07
N THR A 94 5.65 -5.31 -4.27
CA THR A 94 5.52 -5.28 -2.82
C THR A 94 5.09 -3.88 -2.38
N VAL A 95 4.17 -3.82 -1.43
CA VAL A 95 3.75 -2.58 -0.80
C VAL A 95 3.62 -2.78 0.71
N SER A 96 4.29 -1.93 1.47
CA SER A 96 4.07 -1.76 2.91
C SER A 96 3.39 -0.42 3.15
N GLY A 97 2.26 -0.46 3.83
CA GLY A 97 1.51 0.70 4.30
C GLY A 97 2.24 1.48 5.39
N THR A 98 1.53 2.46 5.93
CA THR A 98 1.98 3.39 6.95
C THR A 98 1.69 2.83 8.35
N LYS A 99 1.88 3.64 9.39
CA LYS A 99 1.37 3.32 10.74
C LYS A 99 -0.04 3.85 11.02
N GLY A 100 -0.65 4.50 10.03
CA GLY A 100 -2.01 5.04 10.10
C GLY A 100 -3.02 4.14 9.39
N ASN A 101 -4.28 4.57 9.31
CA ASN A 101 -5.28 3.82 8.55
C ASN A 101 -5.12 4.08 7.05
N ASP A 102 -4.82 3.04 6.29
CA ASP A 102 -4.52 3.10 4.88
C ASP A 102 -5.64 2.55 3.98
N VAL A 103 -5.61 2.99 2.73
CA VAL A 103 -6.38 2.36 1.63
C VAL A 103 -5.39 1.90 0.57
N ILE A 104 -5.13 0.60 0.51
CA ILE A 104 -4.17 0.02 -0.44
C ILE A 104 -4.93 -0.76 -1.50
N ARG A 105 -4.72 -0.40 -2.77
CA ARG A 105 -5.29 -1.11 -3.93
C ARG A 105 -4.18 -1.73 -4.75
N ALA A 106 -4.19 -3.06 -4.81
CA ALA A 106 -3.30 -3.85 -5.64
C ALA A 106 -3.41 -3.49 -7.12
N GLY A 107 -2.34 -3.71 -7.86
CA GLY A 107 -2.28 -3.59 -9.30
C GLY A 107 -2.57 -4.92 -9.96
N VAL A 108 -2.62 -4.98 -11.30
CA VAL A 108 -2.61 -6.29 -11.98
C VAL A 108 -1.24 -6.94 -11.77
N GLY A 109 -1.20 -8.27 -11.68
CA GLY A 109 0.00 -9.01 -11.31
C GLY A 109 -0.05 -9.44 -9.84
N ASP A 110 0.98 -10.16 -9.42
CA ASP A 110 1.06 -10.71 -8.07
C ASP A 110 1.55 -9.60 -7.11
N THR A 111 0.80 -9.30 -6.05
CA THR A 111 1.15 -8.24 -5.11
C THR A 111 1.31 -8.79 -3.70
N VAL A 112 2.43 -8.48 -3.04
CA VAL A 112 2.60 -8.64 -1.60
C VAL A 112 2.21 -7.34 -0.92
N ILE A 113 1.24 -7.41 0.00
CA ILE A 113 0.62 -6.26 0.66
C ILE A 113 0.76 -6.45 2.16
N ASP A 114 1.49 -5.55 2.80
CA ASP A 114 1.48 -5.33 4.24
C ASP A 114 0.72 -4.01 4.49
N GLY A 115 -0.36 -4.08 5.28
CA GLY A 115 -1.15 -2.89 5.66
C GLY A 115 -0.37 -1.94 6.57
N GLY A 116 0.62 -2.46 7.31
CA GLY A 116 1.24 -1.76 8.42
C GLY A 116 0.38 -1.87 9.67
N THR A 117 0.47 -0.88 10.56
CA THR A 117 -0.42 -0.81 11.74
C THR A 117 -1.57 0.12 11.43
N GLY A 118 -2.79 -0.20 11.82
CA GLY A 118 -3.92 0.67 11.50
C GLY A 118 -5.24 -0.07 11.51
N ASN A 119 -6.22 0.45 10.79
CA ASN A 119 -7.41 -0.32 10.43
C ASN A 119 -7.58 -0.11 8.93
N ASP A 120 -6.96 -0.99 8.17
CA ASP A 120 -6.70 -0.73 6.77
C ASP A 120 -7.78 -1.31 5.87
N LYS A 121 -7.86 -0.78 4.65
CA LYS A 121 -8.69 -1.34 3.59
C LYS A 121 -7.79 -1.79 2.46
N LEU A 122 -7.59 -3.10 2.38
CA LEU A 122 -6.70 -3.74 1.41
C LEU A 122 -7.55 -4.35 0.29
N TYR A 123 -7.32 -3.94 -0.94
CA TYR A 123 -8.05 -4.42 -2.11
C TYR A 123 -7.13 -5.24 -2.99
N ALA A 124 -7.40 -6.54 -3.10
CA ALA A 124 -6.80 -7.43 -4.09
C ALA A 124 -7.16 -7.00 -5.51
N ALA A 125 -6.41 -7.51 -6.48
CA ALA A 125 -6.69 -7.33 -7.89
C ALA A 125 -6.55 -8.67 -8.62
N ARG A 126 -6.17 -8.66 -9.89
CA ARG A 126 -5.91 -9.89 -10.64
C ARG A 126 -4.46 -10.29 -10.45
N GLY A 127 -4.23 -11.45 -9.88
CA GLY A 127 -2.91 -12.01 -9.59
C GLY A 127 -3.06 -13.07 -8.50
N ALA A 128 -1.95 -13.62 -8.06
CA ALA A 128 -1.85 -14.29 -6.78
C ALA A 128 -1.34 -13.27 -5.75
N ASP A 129 -2.26 -12.63 -5.03
CA ASP A 129 -1.92 -11.61 -4.04
C ASP A 129 -1.66 -12.24 -2.67
N THR A 130 -0.71 -11.69 -1.91
CA THR A 130 -0.40 -12.14 -0.53
C THR A 130 -0.57 -10.97 0.42
N PHE A 131 -1.42 -11.14 1.43
CA PHE A 131 -1.64 -10.16 2.48
C PHE A 131 -0.88 -10.58 3.73
N ILE A 132 0.10 -9.79 4.14
CA ILE A 132 0.92 -10.02 5.33
C ILE A 132 0.23 -9.35 6.52
N PHE A 133 0.09 -10.10 7.61
CA PHE A 133 -0.36 -9.57 8.89
C PHE A 133 0.76 -9.70 9.90
N GLU A 134 1.29 -8.55 10.32
CA GLU A 134 2.31 -8.44 11.36
C GLU A 134 1.69 -8.15 12.73
N MET A 135 2.49 -8.26 13.79
CA MET A 135 2.02 -7.91 15.14
C MET A 135 1.49 -6.48 15.21
N ASN A 136 0.29 -6.32 15.76
CA ASN A 136 -0.43 -5.03 15.86
C ASN A 136 -0.88 -4.42 14.53
N PHE A 137 -1.11 -5.24 13.49
CA PHE A 137 -1.73 -4.77 12.23
C PHE A 137 -3.04 -4.01 12.47
N GLY A 138 -3.82 -4.42 13.49
CA GLY A 138 -5.05 -3.77 13.91
C GLY A 138 -6.30 -4.47 13.37
N LYS A 139 -7.27 -3.73 12.79
CA LYS A 139 -8.51 -4.34 12.25
C LYS A 139 -8.68 -4.04 10.76
N ASP A 140 -8.05 -4.87 9.95
CA ASP A 140 -8.05 -4.68 8.51
C ASP A 140 -9.24 -5.35 7.84
N ASN A 141 -9.62 -4.80 6.71
CA ASN A 141 -10.62 -5.36 5.83
C ASN A 141 -9.97 -5.65 4.48
N VAL A 142 -10.01 -6.93 4.08
CA VAL A 142 -9.53 -7.38 2.78
C VAL A 142 -10.70 -7.56 1.82
N TYR A 143 -10.60 -6.95 0.65
CA TYR A 143 -11.60 -6.96 -0.40
C TYR A 143 -11.04 -7.59 -1.67
N GLY A 144 -11.90 -8.26 -2.45
CA GLY A 144 -11.51 -8.81 -3.74
C GLY A 144 -10.73 -10.13 -3.68
N PHE A 145 -10.55 -10.71 -2.49
CA PHE A 145 -9.78 -11.94 -2.27
C PHE A 145 -10.28 -13.10 -3.14
N ALA A 146 -9.42 -13.60 -4.01
CA ALA A 146 -9.64 -14.72 -4.92
C ALA A 146 -9.20 -16.04 -4.27
N LYS A 147 -10.18 -16.82 -3.79
CA LYS A 147 -9.94 -18.14 -3.20
C LYS A 147 -9.12 -19.04 -4.15
N GLY A 148 -8.04 -19.61 -3.65
CA GLY A 148 -7.18 -20.54 -4.38
C GLY A 148 -6.10 -19.87 -5.22
N PHE A 149 -6.04 -18.53 -5.21
CA PHE A 149 -4.98 -17.74 -5.82
C PHE A 149 -4.31 -16.85 -4.78
N ASP A 150 -5.11 -16.17 -3.95
CA ASP A 150 -4.60 -15.27 -2.93
C ASP A 150 -4.31 -15.99 -1.62
N HIS A 151 -3.41 -15.39 -0.82
CA HIS A 151 -2.90 -15.95 0.42
C HIS A 151 -2.97 -14.92 1.56
N PHE A 152 -3.21 -15.43 2.78
CA PHE A 152 -2.97 -14.70 4.02
C PHE A 152 -1.68 -15.24 4.64
N ASP A 153 -0.69 -14.37 4.80
CA ASP A 153 0.51 -14.68 5.58
C ASP A 153 0.29 -14.24 7.03
N VAL A 154 0.14 -15.24 7.89
CA VAL A 154 -0.02 -15.08 9.35
C VAL A 154 1.16 -15.68 10.10
N SER A 155 2.28 -15.91 9.42
CA SER A 155 3.48 -16.54 9.98
C SER A 155 4.06 -15.76 11.17
N ALA A 156 3.79 -14.47 11.28
CA ALA A 156 4.13 -13.66 12.44
C ALA A 156 3.45 -14.12 13.76
N PHE A 157 2.32 -14.83 13.69
CA PHE A 157 1.53 -15.26 14.85
C PHE A 157 1.68 -16.73 15.21
N VAL A 158 2.23 -17.53 14.31
CA VAL A 158 2.20 -18.99 14.42
C VAL A 158 3.58 -19.57 14.20
N SER A 159 3.92 -20.54 15.04
CA SER A 159 5.13 -21.35 14.90
C SER A 159 4.85 -22.70 14.25
N SER A 160 3.57 -23.10 14.23
CA SER A 160 3.10 -24.33 13.61
C SER A 160 1.62 -24.24 13.22
N PHE A 161 1.14 -25.20 12.42
CA PHE A 161 -0.28 -25.29 12.08
C PHE A 161 -1.19 -25.52 13.29
N GLU A 162 -0.67 -26.03 14.42
CA GLU A 162 -1.48 -26.26 15.63
C GLU A 162 -1.89 -24.96 16.33
N ASP A 163 -1.18 -23.86 16.06
CA ASP A 163 -1.49 -22.55 16.63
C ASP A 163 -2.75 -21.93 15.97
N ILE A 164 -3.19 -22.47 14.82
CA ILE A 164 -4.30 -21.93 14.02
C ILE A 164 -5.63 -22.55 14.46
N ASN A 165 -6.48 -21.74 15.07
CA ASN A 165 -7.87 -22.09 15.36
C ASN A 165 -8.83 -21.33 14.43
N LEU A 166 -9.43 -22.04 13.47
CA LEU A 166 -10.44 -21.47 12.56
C LEU A 166 -11.85 -21.66 13.14
N THR A 167 -12.50 -20.55 13.49
CA THR A 167 -13.89 -20.56 13.97
C THR A 167 -14.79 -19.78 13.00
N MET A 168 -15.89 -20.39 12.58
CA MET A 168 -16.92 -19.70 11.79
C MET A 168 -17.73 -18.79 12.71
N LEU A 169 -17.60 -17.47 12.55
CA LEU A 169 -18.29 -16.51 13.42
C LEU A 169 -19.69 -16.09 12.92
N ASN A 170 -20.04 -16.35 11.65
CA ASN A 170 -21.38 -16.03 11.11
C ASN A 170 -21.81 -16.99 9.98
N ARG A 171 -22.99 -17.60 10.10
CA ARG A 171 -23.75 -18.16 8.97
C ARG A 171 -25.24 -17.83 9.09
N GLY A 172 -25.65 -16.74 8.47
CA GLY A 172 -26.91 -16.79 7.73
C GLY A 172 -26.70 -17.64 6.48
N GLY A 173 -26.76 -18.98 6.60
CA GLY A 173 -26.75 -19.91 5.45
C GLY A 173 -25.53 -20.85 5.33
N GLY A 174 -25.72 -22.11 5.71
CA GLY A 174 -25.44 -23.31 4.89
C GLY A 174 -24.07 -23.64 4.26
N HIS A 175 -23.00 -22.86 4.35
CA HIS A 175 -21.77 -23.15 3.57
C HIS A 175 -20.64 -23.82 4.34
N SER A 176 -20.60 -25.16 4.39
CA SER A 176 -19.52 -25.95 5.02
C SER A 176 -18.12 -25.49 4.57
N CYS A 177 -17.30 -25.03 5.51
CA CYS A 177 -15.89 -24.76 5.27
C CYS A 177 -15.16 -26.10 5.25
N HIS A 178 -14.79 -26.57 4.06
CA HIS A 178 -13.86 -27.69 3.92
C HIS A 178 -12.47 -27.09 3.75
N VAL A 179 -11.65 -27.23 4.78
CA VAL A 179 -10.19 -27.07 4.66
C VAL A 179 -9.69 -28.36 4.01
N ARG A 180 -8.99 -28.24 2.89
CA ARG A 180 -8.19 -29.32 2.31
C ARG A 180 -6.74 -28.89 2.33
#